data_AF-A0A286EP87-F1
#
_entry.id   AF-A0A286EP87-F1
#
_cell.length_a   1.000
_cell.length_b   1.000
_cell.length_c   1.000
_cell.angle_alpha   90.00
_cell.angle_beta   90.00
_cell.angle_gamma   90.00
#
_symmetry.space_group_name_H-M   'P 1'
#
loop_
_entity.id
_entity.type
_entity.pdbx_description
1 polymer ?
#
loop_
_entity_poly.entity_id
_entity_poly.type
_entity_poly.pdbx_seq_one_letter_code
_entity_poly.pdbx_strand_id
1 'polypeptide(L)' 'MTTMTESPTVDLDQAAAICGVSKATIRKWVQRQHIRRLPGGRYDVHELLHWIDTRDPDALFARAGIAMRDRP' A
#
# COMPACT_ATOMS: atom_id res chain seq x y z
N MET A 1 17.61 -22.32 16.21
CA MET A 1 17.65 -21.72 14.86
C MET A 1 16.49 -20.74 14.75
N THR A 2 16.74 -19.48 15.08
CA THR A 2 15.74 -18.41 14.95
C THR A 2 15.72 -18.02 13.48
N THR A 3 14.65 -18.34 12.76
CA THR A 3 14.44 -17.82 11.41
C THR A 3 14.31 -16.30 11.55
N MET A 4 15.35 -15.57 11.13
CA MET A 4 15.23 -14.14 10.87
C MET A 4 14.23 -14.02 9.72
N THR A 5 12.97 -13.74 10.04
CA THR A 5 11.95 -13.44 9.04
C THR A 5 12.32 -12.10 8.43
N GLU A 6 13.17 -12.13 7.41
CA GLU A 6 13.37 -10.97 6.54
C GLU A 6 12.02 -10.68 5.90
N SER A 7 11.36 -9.60 6.31
CA SER A 7 10.15 -9.13 5.64
C SER A 7 10.51 -8.90 4.17
N PRO A 8 9.83 -9.56 3.22
CA PRO A 8 10.13 -9.37 1.82
C PRO A 8 9.86 -7.90 1.47
N THR A 9 10.83 -7.25 0.83
CA THR A 9 10.69 -5.91 0.30
C THR A 9 10.45 -5.96 -1.19
N VAL A 10 9.48 -5.17 -1.66
CA VAL A 10 9.01 -5.17 -3.05
C VAL A 10 9.14 -3.78 -3.66
N ASP A 11 9.24 -3.70 -4.98
CA ASP A 11 9.20 -2.40 -5.68
C ASP A 11 7.78 -1.83 -5.77
N LEU A 12 7.64 -0.63 -6.35
CA LEU A 12 6.34 0.04 -6.50
C LEU A 12 5.36 -0.74 -7.39
N ASP A 13 5.86 -1.43 -8.40
CA ASP A 13 5.06 -2.21 -9.34
C ASP A 13 4.48 -3.45 -8.65
N GLN A 14 5.32 -4.19 -7.94
CA GLN A 14 4.96 -5.34 -7.13
C GLN A 14 4.05 -4.94 -5.97
N ALA A 15 4.34 -3.82 -5.28
CA ALA A 15 3.49 -3.29 -4.23
C ALA A 15 2.07 -2.98 -4.74
N ALA A 16 1.96 -2.32 -5.90
CA ALA A 16 0.68 -2.03 -6.52
C ALA A 16 -0.09 -3.33 -6.88
N ALA A 17 0.61 -4.33 -7.42
CA ALA A 17 0.02 -5.62 -7.78
C ALA A 17 -0.47 -6.42 -6.55
N ILE A 18 0.34 -6.53 -5.49
CA ILE A 18 -0.02 -7.22 -4.24
C ILE A 18 -1.25 -6.57 -3.60
N CYS A 19 -1.26 -5.24 -3.59
CA CYS A 19 -2.34 -4.46 -2.98
C CYS A 19 -3.59 -4.35 -3.86
N GLY A 20 -3.52 -4.73 -5.14
CA GLY A 20 -4.62 -4.57 -6.10
C GLY A 20 -5.01 -3.11 -6.38
N VAL A 21 -4.05 -2.17 -6.26
CA VAL A 21 -4.31 -0.72 -6.44
C VAL A 21 -3.37 -0.10 -7.47
N SER A 22 -3.67 1.14 -7.88
CA SER A 22 -2.77 1.88 -8.76
C SER A 22 -1.47 2.31 -8.04
N LYS A 23 -0.37 2.45 -8.79
CA LYS A 23 0.89 3.03 -8.28
C LYS A 23 0.69 4.43 -7.69
N ALA A 24 -0.25 5.21 -8.25
CA ALA A 24 -0.59 6.54 -7.74
C ALA A 24 -1.21 6.46 -6.34
N THR A 25 -2.03 5.44 -6.08
CA THR A 25 -2.59 5.15 -4.75
C THR A 25 -1.47 4.87 -3.74
N ILE A 26 -0.52 3.99 -4.09
CA ILE A 26 0.65 3.70 -3.23
C ILE A 26 1.45 4.97 -2.94
N ARG A 27 1.72 5.82 -3.94
CA ARG A 27 2.42 7.10 -3.76
C ARG A 27 1.67 8.05 -2.82
N LYS A 28 0.33 8.09 -2.89
CA LYS A 28 -0.50 8.86 -1.96
C LYS A 28 -0.43 8.31 -0.54
N TRP A 29 -0.36 6.99 -0.36
CA TRP A 29 -0.17 6.39 0.96
C TRP A 29 1.16 6.79 1.59
N VAL A 30 2.24 6.81 0.80
CA VAL A 30 3.55 7.32 1.24
C VAL A 30 3.49 8.81 1.58
N GLN A 31 2.90 9.63 0.71
CA GLN A 31 2.79 11.08 0.92
C GLN A 31 2.02 11.42 2.21
N ARG A 32 1.00 10.63 2.53
CA ARG A 32 0.19 10.75 3.75
C ARG A 32 0.80 10.01 4.95
N GLN A 33 2.01 9.49 4.81
CA GLN A 33 2.78 8.79 5.86
C GLN A 33 2.07 7.55 6.43
N HIS A 34 1.25 6.88 5.63
CA HIS A 34 0.56 5.65 6.03
C HIS A 34 1.42 4.40 5.88
N ILE A 35 2.30 4.42 4.88
CA ILE A 35 3.30 3.38 4.64
C ILE A 35 4.65 4.07 4.43
N ARG A 36 5.75 3.39 4.73
CA ARG A 36 7.08 3.92 4.53
C ARG A 36 7.65 3.46 3.20
N ARG A 37 8.36 4.37 2.54
CA ARG A 37 9.19 4.05 1.39
C ARG A 37 10.60 3.78 1.89
N LEU A 38 11.06 2.55 1.70
CA LEU A 38 12.40 2.10 2.07
C LEU A 38 13.44 2.63 1.07
N PRO A 39 14.74 2.65 1.44
CA PRO A 39 15.82 2.97 0.54
C PRO A 39 15.77 2.13 -0.75
N GLY A 40 16.15 2.73 -1.87
CA GLY A 40 16.02 2.09 -3.18
C GLY A 40 14.59 2.06 -3.74
N GLY A 41 13.63 2.73 -3.08
CA GLY A 41 12.26 2.83 -3.54
C GLY A 41 11.44 1.56 -3.35
N ARG A 42 11.82 0.76 -2.36
CA ARG A 42 11.13 -0.48 -1.97
C ARG A 42 10.08 -0.24 -0.88
N TYR A 43 9.24 -1.23 -0.67
CA TYR A 43 8.14 -1.23 0.29
C TYR A 43 8.15 -2.55 1.06
N ASP A 44 7.85 -2.49 2.35
CA ASP A 44 7.68 -3.69 3.17
C ASP A 44 6.30 -4.30 2.89
N VAL A 45 6.27 -5.59 2.54
CA VAL A 45 5.01 -6.29 2.21
C VAL A 45 4.09 -6.40 3.43
N HIS A 46 4.62 -6.62 4.63
CA HIS A 46 3.78 -6.70 5.82
C HIS A 46 3.19 -5.34 6.17
N GLU A 47 3.96 -4.25 6.05
CA GLU A 47 3.43 -2.89 6.26
C GLU A 47 2.32 -2.56 5.25
N LEU A 48 2.48 -2.95 3.98
CA LEU A 48 1.47 -2.79 2.94
C LEU A 48 0.18 -3.57 3.26
N LEU A 49 0.30 -4.85 3.59
CA LEU A 49 -0.85 -5.71 3.88
C LEU A 49 -1.55 -5.29 5.18
N HIS A 50 -0.79 -4.99 6.23
CA HIS A 50 -1.33 -4.47 7.48
C HIS A 50 -2.07 -3.15 7.27
N TRP A 51 -1.52 -2.27 6.43
CA TRP A 51 -2.17 -1.01 6.08
C TRP A 51 -3.48 -1.21 5.31
N ILE A 52 -3.59 -2.23 4.47
CA ILE A 52 -4.83 -2.56 3.77
C ILE A 52 -5.86 -3.15 4.72
N ASP A 53 -5.45 -4.12 5.52
CA ASP A 53 -6.31 -4.84 6.47
C ASP A 53 -6.95 -3.89 7.50
N THR A 54 -6.17 -2.90 7.98
CA THR A 54 -6.65 -1.90 8.94
C THR A 54 -7.51 -0.78 8.33
N ARG A 55 -7.60 -0.66 7.00
CA ARG A 55 -8.10 0.55 6.33
C ARG A 55 -9.25 0.31 5.35
N ASP A 56 -10.08 -0.71 5.55
CA ASP A 56 -11.29 -0.92 4.74
C ASP A 56 -12.39 0.12 5.08
N PRO A 57 -12.21 1.38 4.65
CA PRO A 57 -13.24 2.04 3.84
C PRO A 57 -12.74 2.54 2.47
N ASP A 58 -11.43 2.70 2.23
CA ASP A 58 -10.92 3.24 0.95
C ASP A 58 -10.99 2.19 -0.19
N ALA A 59 -10.94 0.89 0.13
CA ALA A 59 -11.13 -0.21 -0.81
C ALA A 59 -12.57 -0.30 -1.33
N LEU A 60 -13.55 0.13 -0.53
CA LEU A 60 -14.96 0.21 -0.88
C LEU A 60 -15.22 1.23 -2.00
N PHE A 61 -14.54 2.38 -1.95
CA PHE A 61 -14.67 3.43 -2.98
C PHE A 61 -13.99 3.07 -4.31
N ALA A 62 -12.88 2.33 -4.26
CA ALA A 62 -12.20 1.82 -5.44
C ALA A 62 -13.05 0.79 -6.20
N ARG A 63 -13.86 -0.02 -5.49
CA ARG A 63 -14.81 -0.98 -6.10
C ARG A 63 -16.13 -0.32 -6.53
N ALA A 64 -16.54 0.77 -5.89
CA ALA A 64 -17.76 1.53 -6.22
C ALA A 64 -17.59 2.55 -7.37
N GLY A 65 -16.38 2.75 -7.91
CA GLY A 65 -16.13 3.66 -9.04
C GLY A 65 -16.24 5.15 -8.71
N ILE A 66 -16.21 5.53 -7.42
CA ILE A 66 -16.35 6.93 -7.00
C ILE A 66 -14.97 7.61 -7.04
N ALA A 67 -14.86 8.67 -7.83
CA ALA A 67 -13.62 9.42 -8.00
C ALA A 67 -13.27 10.24 -6.74
N MET A 68 -11.98 10.29 -6.42
CA MET A 68 -11.42 10.97 -5.24
C MET A 68 -11.67 12.50 -5.18
N ARG A 69 -12.26 13.08 -6.23
CA ARG A 69 -12.60 14.51 -6.34
C ARG A 69 -13.96 14.86 -5.73
N ASP A 70 -14.80 13.87 -5.44
CA ASP A 70 -16.19 14.03 -5.00
C ASP A 70 -16.38 13.80 -3.48
N ARG A 71 -15.38 14.15 -2.67
CA ARG A 71 -15.53 14.08 -1.21
C ARG A 71 -16.21 15.37 -0.71
N PRO A 72 -17.22 15.32 0.19
CA PRO A 72 -17.71 16.52 0.88
C PRO A 72 -16.62 17.12 1.79
#